data_AF-A0A6G6K855-F1
#
_entry.id   AF-A0A6G6K855-F1
#
_cell.length_a   1.000
_cell.length_b   1.000
_cell.length_c   1.000
_cell.angle_alpha   90.00
_cell.angle_beta   90.00
_cell.angle_gamma   90.00
#
_symmetry.space_group_name_H-M   'P 1'
#
loop_
_entity.id
_entity.type
_entity.pdbx_description
1 polymer ?
#
loop_
_entity_poly.entity_id
_entity_poly.type
_entity_poly.pdbx_seq_one_letter_code
_entity_poly.pdbx_strand_id
1 'polypeptide(L)'
;MEFRWKVKERARTYISRMEDSVQGEGGSAAMFKVAVVLMRGFSLSEAEGMELLSEWNETHARPRWSPTEMRHKIADGAKADRPEGYVLQRERQRHHTPSHQKAYSPRSGTGPVPVVGAVEAEPQSKERGHSCPPSLTHHPLSSSRQGPIPRAASDSQHHLSPHQSSKTHDRTADKSVHAPFNCGSGAGSPFHPSHGRHVRQPLLERERRTPPWPAFSPLTDDDRDRIAILRKVPCAAVEVVRRAGLLGKAHYEGHDCFIMGEGTFAQARRFDGGLLPVQGGRQQSKAKNLPGSEGAFIGRKWALGSQCPVLLVEGVIGLVEAIAALMMARDALDWTCLAAVSASSRFARDPYLLHALAGRKVHIVPDAGTTGWEAAGAWLVELEGAGAQVQLEPVPLPVACKDLGDVVSRVYQNASPDDDIHFQGCVQRAPDDLREYLKDIFALA
;
A
#
# COMPACT_ATOMS: atom_id res chain seq x y z
N MET A 1 7.86 -19.80 21.89
CA MET A 1 8.41 -20.07 20.53
C MET A 1 8.09 -18.94 19.55
N GLU A 2 6.89 -18.36 19.59
CA GLU A 2 6.41 -17.30 18.67
C GLU A 2 7.32 -16.05 18.57
N PHE A 3 7.93 -15.62 19.68
CA PHE A 3 8.81 -14.44 19.69
C PHE A 3 10.15 -14.65 18.95
N ARG A 4 10.74 -15.86 18.99
CA ARG A 4 12.03 -16.15 18.30
C ARG A 4 11.86 -16.28 16.79
N TRP A 5 10.74 -16.83 16.33
CA TRP A 5 10.38 -16.89 14.91
C TRP A 5 10.30 -15.48 14.30
N LYS A 6 9.57 -14.55 14.97
CA LYS A 6 9.45 -13.16 14.54
C LYS A 6 10.80 -12.42 14.47
N VAL A 7 11.80 -12.80 15.29
CA VAL A 7 13.15 -12.21 15.24
C VAL A 7 13.96 -12.74 14.05
N LYS A 8 13.88 -14.04 13.74
CA LYS A 8 14.54 -14.62 12.55
C LYS A 8 14.01 -14.03 11.24
N GLU A 9 12.70 -13.90 11.07
CA GLU A 9 12.12 -13.31 9.85
C GLU A 9 12.53 -11.84 9.66
N ARG A 10 12.61 -11.08 10.76
CA ARG A 10 13.12 -9.71 10.72
C ARG A 10 14.59 -9.65 10.34
N ALA A 11 15.40 -10.55 10.87
CA ALA A 11 16.80 -10.67 10.50
C ALA A 11 16.96 -11.00 9.00
N ARG A 12 16.18 -11.96 8.49
CA ARG A 12 16.14 -12.34 7.07
C ARG A 12 15.81 -11.15 6.17
N THR A 13 14.76 -10.39 6.51
CA THR A 13 14.36 -9.18 5.76
C THR A 13 15.40 -8.07 5.84
N TYR A 14 16.11 -7.95 6.96
CA TYR A 14 17.14 -6.93 7.12
C TYR A 14 18.37 -7.24 6.25
N ILE A 15 18.86 -8.48 6.30
CA ILE A 15 20.07 -8.86 5.57
C ILE A 15 19.88 -8.86 4.05
N SER A 16 18.66 -9.08 3.54
CA SER A 16 18.35 -9.00 2.10
C SER A 16 18.50 -7.59 1.50
N ARG A 17 18.68 -6.57 2.34
CA ARG A 17 18.93 -5.18 1.92
C ARG A 17 20.40 -4.76 2.10
N MET A 18 21.25 -5.65 2.61
CA MET A 18 22.67 -5.38 2.84
C MET A 18 23.46 -5.53 1.53
N GLU A 19 24.64 -4.90 1.50
CA GLU A 19 25.55 -4.89 0.35
C GLU A 19 25.90 -6.31 -0.14
N ASP A 20 25.88 -6.53 -1.45
CA ASP A 20 26.31 -7.78 -2.09
C ASP A 20 27.78 -8.11 -1.76
N SER A 21 28.08 -9.41 -1.70
CA SER A 21 29.44 -9.92 -1.49
C SER A 21 30.09 -10.28 -2.82
N VAL A 22 30.75 -9.32 -3.46
CA VAL A 22 31.46 -9.53 -4.74
C VAL A 22 32.98 -9.63 -4.52
N GLN A 23 33.61 -10.66 -5.08
CA GLN A 23 35.06 -10.85 -5.02
C GLN A 23 35.78 -9.73 -5.77
N GLY A 24 36.81 -9.16 -5.13
CA GLY A 24 37.52 -7.99 -5.65
C GLY A 24 36.90 -6.65 -5.21
N GLU A 25 35.65 -6.64 -4.73
CA GLU A 25 34.92 -5.44 -4.33
C GLU A 25 34.61 -5.42 -2.82
N GLY A 26 35.49 -6.02 -2.01
CA GLY A 26 35.31 -6.05 -0.56
C GLY A 26 34.24 -7.05 -0.07
N GLY A 27 33.89 -8.07 -0.87
CA GLY A 27 32.87 -9.05 -0.51
C GLY A 27 33.07 -9.75 0.85
N SER A 28 34.31 -9.97 1.28
CA SER A 28 34.60 -10.55 2.61
C SER A 28 34.18 -9.62 3.77
N ALA A 29 34.25 -8.31 3.55
CA ALA A 29 33.80 -7.30 4.50
C ALA A 29 32.26 -7.18 4.50
N ALA A 30 31.62 -7.25 3.32
CA ALA A 30 30.16 -7.30 3.21
C ALA A 30 29.58 -8.51 3.97
N MET A 31 30.13 -9.70 3.75
CA MET A 31 29.72 -10.91 4.48
C MET A 31 29.96 -10.79 5.99
N PHE A 32 31.08 -10.19 6.41
CA PHE A 32 31.34 -9.94 7.83
C PHE A 32 30.31 -8.99 8.44
N LYS A 33 29.92 -7.91 7.75
CA LYS A 33 28.86 -7.00 8.22
C LYS A 33 27.54 -7.76 8.43
N VAL A 34 27.16 -8.64 7.50
CA VAL A 34 25.95 -9.48 7.63
C VAL A 34 26.04 -10.37 8.87
N ALA A 35 27.17 -11.05 9.08
CA ALA A 35 27.38 -11.88 10.25
C ALA A 35 27.30 -11.09 11.57
N VAL A 36 27.87 -9.87 11.64
CA VAL A 36 27.76 -8.99 12.81
C VAL A 36 26.31 -8.59 13.07
N VAL A 37 25.54 -8.31 12.03
CA VAL A 37 24.11 -7.98 12.16
C VAL A 37 23.31 -9.16 12.69
N LEU A 38 23.54 -10.38 12.19
CA LEU A 38 22.87 -11.59 12.66
C LEU A 38 23.20 -11.87 14.13
N MET A 39 24.48 -11.83 14.49
CA MET A 39 24.93 -12.24 15.83
C MET A 39 24.76 -11.16 16.89
N ARG A 40 25.13 -9.90 16.59
CA ARG A 40 25.04 -8.78 17.56
C ARG A 40 23.80 -7.94 17.35
N GLY A 41 23.33 -7.78 16.12
CA GLY A 41 22.17 -6.92 15.81
C GLY A 41 20.85 -7.53 16.23
N PHE A 42 20.62 -8.79 15.87
CA PHE A 42 19.41 -9.55 16.17
C PHE A 42 19.57 -10.55 17.32
N SER A 43 20.78 -10.71 17.87
CA SER A 43 21.09 -11.65 18.96
C SER A 43 20.66 -13.09 18.65
N LEU A 44 20.88 -13.53 17.40
CA LEU A 44 20.59 -14.90 16.99
C LEU A 44 21.64 -15.88 17.53
N SER A 45 21.26 -17.15 17.66
CA SER A 45 22.23 -18.22 17.89
C SER A 45 23.09 -18.48 16.63
N GLU A 46 24.26 -19.09 16.79
CA GLU A 46 25.13 -19.42 15.64
C GLU A 46 24.42 -20.32 14.61
N ALA A 47 23.57 -21.24 15.06
CA ALA A 47 22.80 -22.10 14.18
C ALA A 47 21.79 -21.29 13.33
N GLU A 48 21.02 -20.39 13.96
CA GLU A 48 20.07 -19.52 13.26
C GLU A 48 20.79 -18.51 12.35
N GLY A 49 21.94 -17.98 12.79
CA GLY A 49 22.77 -17.10 11.99
C GLY A 49 23.37 -17.80 10.77
N MET A 50 23.81 -19.05 10.92
CA MET A 50 24.36 -19.85 9.83
C MET A 50 23.29 -20.20 8.78
N GLU A 51 22.08 -20.53 9.22
CA GLU A 51 20.92 -20.75 8.34
C GLU A 51 20.64 -19.53 7.47
N LEU A 52 20.47 -18.36 8.08
CA LEU A 52 20.17 -17.12 7.34
C LEU A 52 21.35 -16.61 6.50
N LEU A 53 22.59 -16.78 6.96
CA LEU A 53 23.77 -16.40 6.19
C LEU A 53 23.94 -17.29 4.95
N SER A 54 23.57 -18.58 5.04
CA SER A 54 23.57 -19.49 3.90
C SER A 54 22.57 -19.07 2.84
N GLU A 55 21.32 -18.79 3.22
CA GLU A 55 20.28 -18.27 2.31
C GLU A 55 20.73 -16.97 1.61
N TRP A 56 21.33 -16.06 2.37
CA TRP A 56 21.85 -14.80 1.85
C TRP A 56 23.01 -15.02 0.87
N ASN A 57 23.95 -15.91 1.20
CA ASN A 57 25.10 -16.24 0.36
C ASN A 57 24.69 -16.80 -1.02
N GLU A 58 23.57 -17.53 -1.12
CA GLU A 58 23.11 -18.08 -2.40
C GLU A 58 22.74 -17.01 -3.43
N THR A 59 22.20 -15.89 -2.93
CA THR A 59 21.57 -14.82 -3.72
C THR A 59 22.47 -13.60 -3.86
N HIS A 60 23.27 -13.26 -2.83
CA HIS A 60 24.02 -12.00 -2.74
C HIS A 60 25.54 -12.16 -2.85
N ALA A 61 26.09 -13.40 -2.91
CA ALA A 61 27.53 -13.62 -3.03
C ALA A 61 27.98 -14.13 -4.41
N ARG A 62 29.08 -13.55 -4.92
CA ARG A 62 29.74 -13.89 -6.19
C ARG A 62 31.27 -13.81 -6.04
N PRO A 63 32.00 -14.95 -6.04
CA PRO A 63 31.49 -16.32 -5.97
C PRO A 63 30.87 -16.60 -4.59
N ARG A 64 30.13 -17.71 -4.50
CA ARG A 64 29.55 -18.16 -3.23
C ARG A 64 30.65 -18.58 -2.27
N TRP A 65 30.49 -18.23 -1.00
CA TRP A 65 31.41 -18.63 0.07
C TRP A 65 31.13 -20.06 0.53
N SER A 66 32.19 -20.76 0.96
CA SER A 66 32.04 -22.10 1.51
C SER A 66 31.38 -22.10 2.90
N PRO A 67 30.75 -23.20 3.32
CA PRO A 67 30.21 -23.32 4.69
C PRO A 67 31.26 -23.09 5.79
N THR A 68 32.52 -23.42 5.54
CA THR A 68 33.61 -23.20 6.50
C THR A 68 33.95 -21.72 6.67
N GLU A 69 34.01 -20.97 5.57
CA GLU A 69 34.24 -19.52 5.62
C GLU A 69 33.05 -18.79 6.28
N MET A 70 31.82 -19.20 5.99
CA MET A 70 30.62 -18.65 6.63
C MET A 70 30.60 -18.91 8.14
N ARG A 71 30.97 -20.12 8.59
CA ARG A 71 31.11 -20.41 10.03
C ARG A 71 32.15 -19.52 10.69
N HIS A 72 33.29 -19.29 10.06
CA HIS A 72 34.29 -18.35 10.59
C HIS A 72 33.74 -16.92 10.68
N LYS A 73 32.97 -16.46 9.69
CA LYS A 73 32.34 -15.13 9.73
C LYS A 73 31.29 -15.00 10.83
N ILE A 74 30.47 -16.04 11.06
CA ILE A 74 29.52 -16.09 12.19
C ILE A 74 30.27 -16.02 13.52
N ALA A 75 31.31 -16.82 13.71
CA ALA A 75 32.12 -16.82 14.92
C ALA A 75 32.82 -15.47 15.17
N ASP A 76 33.33 -14.84 14.12
CA ASP A 76 33.95 -13.51 14.21
C ASP A 76 32.90 -12.43 14.46
N GLY A 77 31.73 -12.52 13.82
CA GLY A 77 30.60 -11.61 14.01
C GLY A 77 30.07 -11.64 15.44
N ALA A 78 30.05 -12.82 16.07
CA ALA A 78 29.72 -13.00 17.48
C ALA A 78 30.75 -12.36 18.43
N LYS A 79 31.98 -12.10 17.98
CA LYS A 79 33.02 -11.42 18.77
C LYS A 79 33.10 -9.91 18.52
N ALA A 80 32.34 -9.39 17.56
CA ALA A 80 32.40 -7.98 17.21
C ALA A 80 31.98 -7.07 18.37
N ASP A 81 32.67 -5.92 18.48
CA ASP A 81 32.42 -4.89 19.49
C ASP A 81 31.17 -4.07 19.14
N ARG A 82 30.01 -4.68 19.37
CA ARG A 82 28.68 -4.09 19.22
C ARG A 82 27.76 -4.60 20.34
N PRO A 83 26.91 -3.74 20.94
CA PRO A 83 25.94 -4.19 21.93
C PRO A 83 25.01 -5.26 21.37
N GLU A 84 24.65 -6.25 22.18
CA GLU A 84 23.65 -7.25 21.77
C GLU A 84 22.27 -6.62 21.57
N GLY A 85 21.59 -7.03 20.51
CA GLY A 85 20.27 -6.54 20.15
C GLY A 85 20.26 -5.09 19.66
N TYR A 86 21.40 -4.51 19.26
CA TYR A 86 21.46 -3.08 18.93
C TYR A 86 20.54 -2.68 17.76
N VAL A 87 20.24 -3.59 16.84
CA VAL A 87 19.27 -3.35 15.76
C VAL A 87 17.85 -3.36 16.33
N LEU A 88 17.54 -4.32 17.21
CA LEU A 88 16.24 -4.44 17.88
C LEU A 88 15.93 -3.23 18.79
N GLN A 89 16.94 -2.67 19.46
CA GLN A 89 16.79 -1.54 20.38
C GLN A 89 16.72 -0.18 19.68
N ARG A 90 17.50 0.01 18.60
CA ARG A 90 17.53 1.27 17.83
C ARG A 90 16.18 1.55 17.15
N GLU A 91 15.41 0.52 16.82
CA GLU A 91 14.04 0.67 16.31
C GLU A 91 13.07 1.06 17.43
N ARG A 92 13.13 0.41 18.61
CA ARG A 92 12.30 0.79 19.78
C ARG A 92 12.46 2.27 20.18
N GLN A 93 13.66 2.82 20.09
CA GLN A 93 13.93 4.23 20.41
C GLN A 93 13.43 5.22 19.34
N ARG A 94 13.33 4.82 18.07
CA ARG A 94 12.74 5.65 17.00
C ARG A 94 11.24 5.87 17.19
N HIS A 95 10.56 4.98 17.91
CA HIS A 95 9.13 5.09 18.23
C HIS A 95 8.84 5.88 19.52
N HIS A 96 9.85 6.35 20.26
CA HIS A 96 9.67 6.99 21.57
C HIS A 96 10.10 8.47 21.62
N THR A 97 10.06 9.20 20.49
CA THR A 97 10.29 10.66 20.54
C THR A 97 9.08 11.34 21.21
N PRO A 98 9.21 11.99 22.37
CA PRO A 98 8.09 12.69 22.98
C PRO A 98 7.82 13.96 22.16
N SER A 99 6.63 14.04 21.58
CA SER A 99 6.16 15.27 20.96
C SER A 99 6.10 16.36 22.03
N HIS A 100 6.67 17.54 21.74
CA HIS A 100 6.55 18.73 22.57
C HIS A 100 5.07 19.04 22.83
N GLN A 101 4.55 18.65 24.00
CA GLN A 101 3.28 19.14 24.50
C GLN A 101 3.48 20.61 24.87
N LYS A 102 2.83 21.51 24.11
CA LYS A 102 2.60 22.88 24.55
C LYS A 102 1.77 22.82 25.83
N ALA A 103 2.37 23.23 26.94
CA ALA A 103 1.69 23.40 28.22
C ALA A 103 0.55 24.41 28.07
N TYR A 104 -0.69 23.94 28.24
CA TYR A 104 -1.84 24.81 28.48
C TYR A 104 -1.88 25.11 29.97
N SER A 105 -1.68 26.38 30.35
CA SER A 105 -1.93 26.84 31.71
C SER A 105 -3.44 27.04 31.93
N PRO A 106 -4.04 26.52 33.00
CA PRO A 106 -5.44 26.77 33.31
C PRO A 106 -5.58 28.18 33.90
N ARG A 107 -6.38 29.05 33.27
CA ARG A 107 -6.81 30.29 33.90
C ARG A 107 -8.11 30.04 34.66
N SER A 108 -8.03 30.22 35.97
CA SER A 108 -9.14 30.43 36.89
C SER A 108 -9.85 31.76 36.56
N GLY A 109 -11.17 31.77 36.67
CA GLY A 109 -11.99 32.97 36.45
C GLY A 109 -13.48 32.70 36.65
N THR A 110 -13.88 32.80 37.91
CA THR A 110 -15.25 32.80 38.44
C THR A 110 -16.12 33.97 37.93
N GLY A 111 -17.42 33.74 37.68
CA GLY A 111 -18.43 34.82 37.61
C GLY A 111 -19.68 34.47 36.78
N PRO A 112 -20.89 34.96 37.13
CA PRO A 112 -22.09 34.11 37.22
C PRO A 112 -23.05 34.14 36.02
N VAL A 113 -23.84 33.06 35.97
CA VAL A 113 -24.99 32.75 35.11
C VAL A 113 -26.19 33.66 35.41
N PRO A 114 -26.98 34.09 34.41
CA PRO A 114 -28.39 34.37 34.61
C PRO A 114 -29.27 33.26 34.01
N VAL A 115 -30.19 32.80 34.86
CA VAL A 115 -31.25 31.83 34.61
C VAL A 115 -32.44 32.52 33.94
N VAL A 116 -32.92 31.99 32.82
CA VAL A 116 -34.31 32.08 32.32
C VAL A 116 -34.45 30.90 31.34
N GLY A 117 -35.44 30.03 31.30
CA GLY A 117 -36.72 29.84 31.98
C GLY A 117 -37.43 28.80 31.10
N ALA A 118 -37.85 27.69 31.68
CA ALA A 118 -38.39 26.53 30.97
C ALA A 118 -39.72 26.83 30.25
N VAL A 119 -39.95 26.16 29.13
CA VAL A 119 -41.27 25.67 28.72
C VAL A 119 -41.10 24.36 27.95
N GLU A 120 -41.70 23.32 28.52
CA GLU A 120 -41.89 21.99 27.95
C GLU A 120 -42.90 22.01 26.79
N ALA A 121 -42.69 21.12 25.82
CA ALA A 121 -43.79 20.49 25.08
C ALA A 121 -43.27 19.22 24.37
N GLU A 122 -43.65 18.04 24.87
CA GLU A 122 -43.85 16.86 24.02
C GLU A 122 -44.99 17.13 23.00
N PRO A 123 -45.07 16.35 21.90
CA PRO A 123 -45.97 15.20 21.96
C PRO A 123 -45.49 13.94 21.22
N GLN A 124 -45.68 12.81 21.90
CA GLN A 124 -46.35 11.58 21.47
C GLN A 124 -46.54 11.27 19.95
N SER A 125 -45.99 10.10 19.61
CA SER A 125 -46.56 8.97 18.84
C SER A 125 -47.33 9.24 17.53
N LYS A 126 -46.86 8.58 16.46
CA LYS A 126 -47.72 7.90 15.49
C LYS A 126 -46.94 6.85 14.70
N GLU A 127 -47.20 5.59 15.06
CA GLU A 127 -47.02 4.45 14.18
C GLU A 127 -47.79 4.66 12.87
N ARG A 128 -47.15 4.31 11.76
CA ARG A 128 -47.84 3.84 10.55
C ARG A 128 -46.84 3.08 9.69
N GLY A 129 -46.83 1.76 9.86
CA GLY A 129 -46.17 0.86 8.94
C GLY A 129 -46.81 0.93 7.56
N HIS A 130 -46.00 0.90 6.51
CA HIS A 130 -46.41 0.45 5.19
C HIS A 130 -45.32 -0.46 4.64
N SER A 131 -45.80 -1.64 4.27
CA SER A 131 -45.16 -2.86 3.81
C SER A 131 -44.52 -2.74 2.43
N CYS A 132 -43.46 -3.54 2.21
CA CYS A 132 -43.02 -4.01 0.90
C CYS A 132 -44.16 -4.65 0.08
N PRO A 133 -44.02 -4.67 -1.25
CA PRO A 133 -44.50 -5.77 -2.07
C PRO A 133 -43.33 -6.61 -2.65
N PRO A 134 -43.61 -7.84 -3.13
CA PRO A 134 -42.67 -8.95 -3.05
C PRO A 134 -41.85 -9.21 -4.33
N SER A 135 -40.80 -9.99 -4.12
CA SER A 135 -40.01 -10.75 -5.07
C SER A 135 -40.88 -11.62 -5.99
N LEU A 136 -40.61 -11.58 -7.30
CA LEU A 136 -41.09 -12.59 -8.25
C LEU A 136 -40.03 -13.68 -8.44
N THR A 137 -40.47 -14.91 -8.17
CA THR A 137 -39.75 -16.16 -8.36
C THR A 137 -39.75 -16.62 -9.83
N HIS A 138 -38.69 -17.36 -10.14
CA HIS A 138 -38.39 -18.14 -11.34
C HIS A 138 -39.54 -18.79 -12.12
N HIS A 139 -39.39 -18.82 -13.45
CA HIS A 139 -39.68 -20.01 -14.26
C HIS A 139 -38.57 -20.24 -15.31
N PRO A 140 -38.18 -21.51 -15.59
CA PRO A 140 -37.09 -21.88 -16.52
C PRO A 140 -37.60 -22.42 -17.88
N LEU A 141 -36.62 -22.73 -18.75
CA LEU A 141 -36.66 -23.50 -20.03
C LEU A 141 -37.04 -22.63 -21.25
N SER A 142 -36.27 -22.59 -22.35
CA SER A 142 -35.90 -23.74 -23.18
C SER A 142 -34.78 -23.39 -24.17
N SER A 143 -34.13 -24.45 -24.63
CA SER A 143 -33.08 -24.55 -25.63
C SER A 143 -33.60 -24.39 -27.06
N SER A 144 -32.74 -23.94 -27.99
CA SER A 144 -32.30 -24.74 -29.16
C SER A 144 -31.81 -23.90 -30.36
N ARG A 145 -30.82 -24.48 -31.06
CA ARG A 145 -30.30 -24.24 -32.44
C ARG A 145 -29.24 -23.14 -32.56
N GLN A 146 -27.92 -23.42 -32.65
CA GLN A 146 -27.12 -24.16 -33.65
C GLN A 146 -27.24 -23.69 -35.11
N GLY A 147 -26.12 -23.15 -35.62
CA GLY A 147 -25.68 -23.15 -37.02
C GLY A 147 -25.35 -21.76 -37.61
N PRO A 148 -24.42 -21.63 -38.57
CA PRO A 148 -23.04 -22.13 -38.59
C PRO A 148 -22.00 -21.03 -38.93
N ILE A 149 -20.72 -21.41 -38.75
CA ILE A 149 -19.46 -20.73 -39.10
C ILE A 149 -19.30 -20.54 -40.62
N PRO A 150 -18.57 -19.51 -41.07
CA PRO A 150 -17.73 -19.64 -42.25
C PRO A 150 -16.23 -19.42 -41.95
N ARG A 151 -15.42 -20.36 -42.44
CA ARG A 151 -13.96 -20.29 -42.62
C ARG A 151 -13.64 -19.62 -43.96
N ALA A 152 -12.58 -18.83 -43.99
CA ALA A 152 -11.61 -18.65 -45.10
C ALA A 152 -10.29 -18.22 -44.42
N ALA A 153 -9.16 -18.95 -44.48
CA ALA A 153 -8.21 -19.09 -45.61
C ALA A 153 -7.76 -17.71 -46.13
N SER A 154 -6.48 -17.35 -46.27
CA SER A 154 -5.21 -18.07 -46.33
C SER A 154 -4.06 -17.05 -46.39
N ASP A 155 -2.85 -17.51 -46.05
CA ASP A 155 -1.52 -17.09 -46.57
C ASP A 155 -1.05 -15.62 -46.50
N SER A 156 0.10 -15.40 -45.85
CA SER A 156 1.39 -15.33 -46.54
C SER A 156 2.51 -14.85 -45.59
N GLN A 157 3.57 -15.65 -45.52
CA GLN A 157 4.89 -15.29 -45.02
C GLN A 157 5.50 -14.20 -45.90
N HIS A 158 6.24 -13.25 -45.31
CA HIS A 158 7.48 -12.73 -45.93
C HIS A 158 8.44 -12.18 -44.85
N HIS A 159 9.65 -12.75 -44.87
CA HIS A 159 10.89 -12.21 -44.34
C HIS A 159 11.11 -10.75 -44.77
N LEU A 160 11.76 -9.95 -43.92
CA LEU A 160 13.07 -9.30 -44.17
C LEU A 160 13.42 -8.28 -43.06
N SER A 161 14.59 -8.48 -42.45
CA SER A 161 15.50 -7.44 -41.94
C SER A 161 16.80 -7.61 -42.73
N PRO A 162 17.83 -6.72 -42.65
CA PRO A 162 17.95 -5.42 -41.98
C PRO A 162 18.50 -4.32 -42.94
N HIS A 163 18.52 -3.05 -42.51
CA HIS A 163 19.54 -2.11 -42.99
C HIS A 163 19.89 -1.02 -41.96
N GLN A 164 21.20 -0.93 -41.71
CA GLN A 164 21.92 0.13 -41.02
C GLN A 164 22.04 1.41 -41.88
N SER A 165 22.52 2.50 -41.24
CA SER A 165 23.07 3.77 -41.77
C SER A 165 22.15 4.96 -41.45
N SER A 166 22.57 6.12 -40.93
CA SER A 166 23.88 6.69 -40.55
C SER A 166 23.66 8.01 -39.78
N LYS A 167 24.70 8.47 -39.04
CA LYS A 167 25.28 9.84 -38.92
C LYS A 167 24.33 11.06 -39.03
N THR A 168 24.39 12.16 -38.29
CA THR A 168 25.42 12.88 -37.50
C THR A 168 24.75 14.18 -37.01
N HIS A 169 25.14 14.72 -35.84
CA HIS A 169 25.25 16.15 -35.46
C HIS A 169 25.49 16.15 -33.94
N ASP A 170 26.73 16.26 -33.46
CA ASP A 170 27.56 17.47 -33.34
C ASP A 170 26.89 18.63 -32.60
N ARG A 171 27.33 18.84 -31.35
CA ARG A 171 27.43 20.14 -30.65
C ARG A 171 28.01 19.92 -29.25
N THR A 172 29.31 20.11 -29.13
CA THR A 172 30.03 20.38 -27.89
C THR A 172 30.33 21.88 -27.79
N ALA A 173 29.79 22.53 -26.75
CA ALA A 173 30.26 23.76 -26.11
C ALA A 173 29.63 23.71 -24.71
N ASP A 174 30.24 24.11 -23.60
CA ASP A 174 31.14 25.22 -23.40
C ASP A 174 31.81 25.06 -22.02
N LYS A 175 33.08 25.46 -21.93
CA LYS A 175 33.82 25.62 -20.68
C LYS A 175 34.37 27.04 -20.64
N SER A 176 33.89 27.78 -19.65
CA SER A 176 34.72 28.41 -18.61
C SER A 176 35.06 29.92 -18.72
N VAL A 177 34.83 30.57 -17.57
CA VAL A 177 35.54 31.69 -16.90
C VAL A 177 35.50 33.11 -17.48
N HIS A 178 34.89 34.06 -16.74
CA HIS A 178 35.56 35.02 -15.84
C HIS A 178 34.68 36.25 -15.56
N ALA A 179 34.55 36.62 -14.27
CA ALA A 179 34.21 37.97 -13.83
C ALA A 179 34.98 38.27 -12.52
N PRO A 180 35.70 39.41 -12.40
CA PRO A 180 36.34 39.79 -11.15
C PRO A 180 35.64 40.97 -10.42
N PHE A 181 35.63 40.84 -9.09
CA PHE A 181 35.91 41.85 -8.04
C PHE A 181 35.34 43.29 -8.11
N ASN A 182 34.35 43.51 -7.24
CA ASN A 182 34.30 44.37 -6.03
C ASN A 182 35.15 45.67 -5.93
N CYS A 183 34.49 46.80 -5.60
CA CYS A 183 34.69 47.65 -4.40
C CYS A 183 34.22 49.11 -4.63
N GLY A 184 33.51 49.68 -3.64
CA GLY A 184 33.15 51.10 -3.60
C GLY A 184 32.42 51.47 -2.32
N SER A 185 33.19 51.88 -1.31
CA SER A 185 32.77 52.36 0.02
C SER A 185 32.19 53.78 -0.03
N GLY A 186 31.28 54.14 0.89
CA GLY A 186 30.84 55.53 1.08
C GLY A 186 29.90 55.72 2.27
N ALA A 187 30.38 56.45 3.28
CA ALA A 187 29.83 56.65 4.62
C ALA A 187 28.49 57.42 4.72
N GLY A 188 27.82 57.28 5.88
CA GLY A 188 26.92 58.32 6.40
C GLY A 188 25.77 57.83 7.30
N SER A 189 26.01 57.67 8.60
CA SER A 189 24.94 57.73 9.62
C SER A 189 24.61 59.18 9.96
N PRO A 190 23.35 59.50 10.31
CA PRO A 190 23.13 59.95 11.69
C PRO A 190 21.87 59.36 12.35
N PHE A 191 21.98 59.14 13.65
CA PHE A 191 20.90 58.79 14.57
C PHE A 191 19.92 59.98 14.76
N HIS A 192 18.61 59.71 14.79
CA HIS A 192 17.70 60.27 15.79
C HIS A 192 16.44 59.38 15.95
N PRO A 193 15.83 59.29 17.14
CA PRO A 193 14.82 58.31 17.48
C PRO A 193 13.40 58.91 17.44
N SER A 194 12.42 58.15 16.96
CA SER A 194 11.02 58.46 17.20
C SER A 194 10.16 57.19 17.21
N HIS A 195 9.60 56.92 18.38
CA HIS A 195 8.63 55.87 18.64
C HIS A 195 7.37 56.04 17.79
N GLY A 196 7.14 55.09 16.89
CA GLY A 196 5.84 54.84 16.28
C GLY A 196 5.53 53.35 16.42
N ARG A 197 4.52 53.00 17.24
CA ARG A 197 3.97 51.64 17.29
C ARG A 197 3.37 51.32 15.92
N HIS A 198 4.12 50.62 15.08
CA HIS A 198 3.51 49.90 13.96
C HIS A 198 2.67 48.76 14.55
N VAL A 199 1.36 49.00 14.62
CA VAL A 199 0.38 47.93 14.72
C VAL A 199 0.62 47.02 13.52
N ARG A 200 1.20 45.83 13.75
CA ARG A 200 1.24 44.77 12.74
C ARG A 200 -0.21 44.46 12.41
N GLN A 201 -0.67 44.85 11.23
CA GLN A 201 -1.90 44.31 10.67
C GLN A 201 -1.74 42.78 10.66
N PRO A 202 -2.74 42.01 11.10
CA PRO A 202 -2.69 40.57 10.95
C PRO A 202 -2.51 40.32 9.46
N LEU A 203 -1.46 39.59 9.07
CA LEU A 203 -1.45 38.97 7.74
C LEU A 203 -2.74 38.15 7.70
N LEU A 204 -3.69 38.58 6.87
CA LEU A 204 -4.82 37.76 6.49
C LEU A 204 -4.19 36.48 5.95
N GLU A 205 -4.25 35.44 6.77
CA GLU A 205 -3.83 34.11 6.44
C GLU A 205 -4.72 33.72 5.27
N ARG A 206 -4.20 33.91 4.05
CA ARG A 206 -4.88 33.54 2.82
C ARG A 206 -5.15 32.05 2.96
N GLU A 207 -6.38 31.70 3.35
CA GLU A 207 -6.86 30.33 3.34
C GLU A 207 -6.51 29.77 1.96
N ARG A 208 -5.46 28.94 1.90
CA ARG A 208 -5.04 28.30 0.65
C ARG A 208 -6.11 27.26 0.35
N ARG A 209 -7.17 27.70 -0.31
CA ARG A 209 -8.21 26.81 -0.83
C ARG A 209 -7.53 25.80 -1.73
N THR A 210 -7.56 24.54 -1.32
CA THR A 210 -7.07 23.43 -2.13
C THR A 210 -7.82 23.46 -3.46
N PRO A 211 -7.12 23.42 -4.62
CA PRO A 211 -7.80 23.42 -5.89
C PRO A 211 -8.75 22.21 -5.98
N PRO A 212 -9.94 22.36 -6.58
CA PRO A 212 -10.87 21.25 -6.74
C PRO A 212 -10.22 20.14 -7.58
N TRP A 213 -10.64 18.90 -7.35
CA TRP A 213 -10.20 17.77 -8.16
C TRP A 213 -10.58 17.97 -9.64
N PRO A 214 -9.80 17.42 -10.59
CA PRO A 214 -10.23 17.36 -11.96
C PRO A 214 -11.55 16.58 -12.06
N ALA A 215 -12.38 16.90 -13.05
CA ALA A 215 -13.60 16.13 -13.29
C ALA A 215 -13.23 14.68 -13.64
N PHE A 216 -13.87 13.72 -12.98
CA PHE A 216 -13.70 12.31 -13.29
C PHE A 216 -14.72 11.91 -14.36
N SER A 217 -14.24 11.27 -15.42
CA SER A 217 -15.10 10.62 -16.40
C SER A 217 -15.20 9.12 -16.11
N PRO A 218 -16.30 8.45 -16.49
CA PRO A 218 -16.41 7.00 -16.39
C PRO A 218 -15.32 6.28 -17.19
N LEU A 219 -14.91 5.10 -16.71
CA LEU A 219 -14.01 4.21 -17.46
C LEU A 219 -14.76 3.49 -18.59
N THR A 220 -14.12 3.38 -19.76
CA THR A 220 -14.54 2.49 -20.84
C THR A 220 -14.14 1.04 -20.57
N ASP A 221 -14.57 0.10 -21.42
CA ASP A 221 -14.10 -1.28 -21.37
C ASP A 221 -12.59 -1.39 -21.66
N ASP A 222 -12.08 -0.60 -22.62
CA ASP A 222 -10.64 -0.53 -22.89
C ASP A 222 -9.85 -0.03 -21.67
N ASP A 223 -10.38 0.97 -20.96
CA ASP A 223 -9.74 1.49 -19.74
C ASP A 223 -9.72 0.42 -18.63
N ARG A 224 -10.82 -0.35 -18.47
CA ARG A 224 -10.88 -1.50 -17.56
C ARG A 224 -9.81 -2.52 -17.91
N ASP A 225 -9.69 -2.88 -19.19
CA ASP A 225 -8.75 -3.90 -19.65
C ASP A 225 -7.30 -3.43 -19.48
N ARG A 226 -7.01 -2.14 -19.69
CA ARG A 226 -5.69 -1.55 -19.38
C ARG A 226 -5.34 -1.69 -17.91
N ILE A 227 -6.27 -1.45 -16.99
CA ILE A 227 -6.05 -1.65 -15.55
C ILE A 227 -5.80 -3.12 -15.25
N ALA A 228 -6.60 -4.02 -15.81
CA ALA A 228 -6.49 -5.46 -15.61
C ALA A 228 -5.12 -5.99 -16.08
N ILE A 229 -4.68 -5.59 -17.28
CA ILE A 229 -3.35 -5.92 -17.83
C ILE A 229 -2.24 -5.36 -16.94
N LEU A 230 -2.34 -4.09 -16.54
CA LEU A 230 -1.32 -3.43 -15.71
C LEU A 230 -1.17 -4.09 -14.33
N ARG A 231 -2.28 -4.56 -13.74
CA ARG A 231 -2.29 -5.24 -12.44
C ARG A 231 -2.14 -6.76 -12.54
N LYS A 232 -2.24 -7.33 -13.75
CA LYS A 232 -2.25 -8.77 -14.00
C LYS A 232 -3.34 -9.46 -13.17
N VAL A 233 -4.55 -8.91 -13.24
CA VAL A 233 -5.74 -9.45 -12.55
C VAL A 233 -6.85 -9.70 -13.57
N PRO A 234 -7.86 -10.53 -13.25
CA PRO A 234 -9.05 -10.66 -14.06
C PRO A 234 -9.74 -9.32 -14.37
N CYS A 235 -10.14 -9.10 -15.63
CA CYS A 235 -10.96 -7.93 -16.00
C CYS A 235 -12.25 -7.86 -15.17
N ALA A 236 -12.83 -9.00 -14.80
CA ALA A 236 -14.00 -9.08 -13.94
C ALA A 236 -13.79 -8.42 -12.57
N ALA A 237 -12.59 -8.52 -11.98
CA ALA A 237 -12.31 -7.90 -10.69
C ALA A 237 -12.34 -6.37 -10.80
N VAL A 238 -11.70 -5.82 -11.86
CA VAL A 238 -11.76 -4.38 -12.16
C VAL A 238 -13.19 -3.93 -12.42
N GLU A 239 -13.98 -4.74 -13.14
CA GLU A 239 -15.38 -4.46 -13.44
C GLU A 239 -16.25 -4.34 -12.18
N VAL A 240 -16.05 -5.18 -11.17
CA VAL A 240 -16.77 -5.09 -9.89
C VAL A 240 -16.49 -3.75 -9.21
N VAL A 241 -15.22 -3.34 -9.15
CA VAL A 241 -14.83 -2.05 -8.56
C VAL A 241 -15.37 -0.87 -9.38
N ARG A 242 -15.38 -0.99 -10.72
CA ARG A 242 -15.92 0.01 -11.64
C ARG A 242 -17.42 0.19 -11.47
N ARG A 243 -18.19 -0.90 -11.45
CA ARG A 243 -19.65 -0.88 -11.26
C ARG A 243 -20.07 -0.34 -9.90
N ALA A 244 -19.23 -0.53 -8.89
CA ALA A 244 -19.44 0.10 -7.60
C ALA A 244 -19.24 1.63 -7.65
N GLY A 245 -18.74 2.21 -8.75
CA GLY A 245 -18.45 3.65 -8.84
C GLY A 245 -17.21 4.06 -8.06
N LEU A 246 -16.29 3.12 -7.81
CA LEU A 246 -15.01 3.39 -7.12
C LEU A 246 -13.87 3.72 -8.08
N LEU A 247 -14.11 3.62 -9.39
CA LEU A 247 -13.15 3.92 -10.45
C LEU A 247 -13.67 5.00 -11.39
N GLY A 248 -12.79 5.94 -11.74
CA GLY A 248 -12.98 6.90 -12.83
C GLY A 248 -11.65 7.16 -13.54
N LYS A 249 -11.66 8.06 -14.53
CA LYS A 249 -10.43 8.55 -15.17
C LYS A 249 -10.38 10.07 -15.21
N ALA A 250 -9.17 10.59 -15.15
CA ALA A 250 -8.87 11.99 -15.30
C ALA A 250 -7.48 12.19 -15.89
N HIS A 251 -7.29 13.30 -16.59
CA HIS A 251 -5.96 13.80 -16.91
C HIS A 251 -5.41 14.55 -15.69
N TYR A 252 -4.32 14.06 -15.11
CA TYR A 252 -3.76 14.59 -13.87
C TYR A 252 -2.24 14.64 -13.94
N GLU A 253 -1.68 15.82 -13.62
CA GLU A 253 -0.24 16.10 -13.68
C GLU A 253 0.43 15.73 -15.01
N GLY A 254 -0.26 15.98 -16.13
CA GLY A 254 0.26 15.72 -17.47
C GLY A 254 0.08 14.26 -17.94
N HIS A 255 -0.62 13.43 -17.17
CA HIS A 255 -0.78 12.01 -17.47
C HIS A 255 -2.23 11.55 -17.41
N ASP A 256 -2.57 10.60 -18.28
CA ASP A 256 -3.86 9.90 -18.19
C ASP A 256 -3.82 8.92 -17.03
N CYS A 257 -4.71 9.15 -16.07
CA CYS A 257 -4.78 8.39 -14.84
C CYS A 257 -6.15 7.73 -14.68
N PHE A 258 -6.13 6.51 -14.13
CA PHE A 258 -7.31 6.00 -13.45
C PHE A 258 -7.28 6.50 -12.00
N ILE A 259 -8.45 6.85 -11.51
CA ILE A 259 -8.68 7.39 -10.18
C ILE A 259 -9.49 6.37 -9.40
N MET A 260 -8.97 5.98 -8.24
CA MET A 260 -9.71 5.19 -7.27
C MET A 260 -10.17 6.10 -6.14
N GLY A 261 -11.45 6.08 -5.81
CA GLY A 261 -11.99 6.99 -4.81
C GLY A 261 -13.31 6.57 -4.20
N GLU A 262 -13.58 7.10 -3.02
CA GLU A 262 -14.83 6.92 -2.28
C GLU A 262 -15.05 8.13 -1.36
N GLY A 263 -16.24 8.75 -1.46
CA GLY A 263 -16.55 9.95 -0.68
C GLY A 263 -15.55 11.08 -0.94
N THR A 264 -14.89 11.54 0.13
CA THR A 264 -13.89 12.62 0.11
C THR A 264 -12.46 12.12 -0.14
N PHE A 265 -12.28 10.85 -0.48
CA PHE A 265 -10.97 10.28 -0.82
C PHE A 265 -10.85 10.00 -2.32
N ALA A 266 -9.72 10.40 -2.92
CA ALA A 266 -9.31 9.98 -4.25
C ALA A 266 -7.79 9.79 -4.37
N GLN A 267 -7.37 8.78 -5.13
CA GLN A 267 -5.97 8.47 -5.45
C GLN A 267 -5.80 8.21 -6.95
N ALA A 268 -4.86 8.91 -7.57
CA ALA A 268 -4.49 8.77 -8.97
C ALA A 268 -3.38 7.74 -9.16
N ARG A 269 -3.48 7.00 -10.26
CA ARG A 269 -2.45 6.11 -10.82
C ARG A 269 -2.44 6.24 -12.33
N ARG A 270 -1.26 6.23 -12.95
CA ARG A 270 -1.14 6.35 -14.40
C ARG A 270 -1.55 5.05 -15.09
N PHE A 271 -2.26 5.15 -16.21
CA PHE A 271 -2.62 3.96 -17.01
C PHE A 271 -1.41 3.27 -17.65
N ASP A 272 -0.29 3.97 -17.81
CA ASP A 272 0.96 3.42 -18.34
C ASP A 272 1.85 2.79 -17.26
N GLY A 273 1.40 2.75 -16.00
CA GLY A 273 2.18 2.21 -14.87
C GLY A 273 3.35 3.09 -14.42
N GLY A 274 3.52 4.28 -15.02
CA GLY A 274 4.56 5.23 -14.65
C GLY A 274 4.32 5.85 -13.27
N LEU A 275 5.30 6.64 -12.82
CA LEU A 275 5.25 7.31 -11.53
C LEU A 275 4.64 8.72 -11.64
N LEU A 276 4.06 9.19 -10.55
CA LEU A 276 3.56 10.56 -10.35
C LEU A 276 4.47 11.33 -9.38
N PRO A 277 4.67 12.64 -9.57
CA PRO A 277 5.52 13.42 -8.69
C PRO A 277 4.91 13.57 -7.29
N VAL A 278 5.68 13.33 -6.24
CA VAL A 278 5.28 13.57 -4.84
C VAL A 278 5.32 15.07 -4.54
N GLN A 279 4.56 15.51 -3.55
CA GLN A 279 4.53 16.91 -3.10
C GLN A 279 5.96 17.42 -2.83
N GLY A 280 6.36 18.50 -3.51
CA GLY A 280 7.73 19.04 -3.47
C GLY A 280 8.66 18.57 -4.61
N GLY A 281 8.17 17.75 -5.55
CA GLY A 281 8.79 17.48 -6.86
C GLY A 281 10.07 16.65 -6.87
N ARG A 282 10.67 16.36 -5.70
CA ARG A 282 11.93 15.62 -5.58
C ARG A 282 11.78 14.10 -5.53
N GLN A 283 10.59 13.61 -5.20
CA GLN A 283 10.29 12.17 -5.12
C GLN A 283 9.18 11.81 -6.09
N GLN A 284 9.14 10.57 -6.55
CA GLN A 284 8.08 10.04 -7.41
C GLN A 284 7.45 8.81 -6.75
N SER A 285 6.15 8.60 -6.96
CA SER A 285 5.37 7.50 -6.37
C SER A 285 4.47 6.86 -7.43
N LYS A 286 4.22 5.54 -7.32
CA LYS A 286 3.30 4.81 -8.20
C LYS A 286 1.84 5.25 -8.06
N ALA A 287 1.52 5.92 -6.95
CA ALA A 287 0.19 6.44 -6.66
C ALA A 287 0.27 7.77 -5.92
N LYS A 288 -0.73 8.61 -6.12
CA LYS A 288 -0.80 9.93 -5.49
C LYS A 288 -2.22 10.25 -5.05
N ASN A 289 -2.39 10.54 -3.76
CA ASN A 289 -3.64 11.09 -3.26
C ASN A 289 -3.87 12.47 -3.89
N LEU A 290 -5.09 12.71 -4.37
CA LEU A 290 -5.46 14.02 -4.88
C LEU A 290 -5.45 15.04 -3.72
N PRO A 291 -5.21 16.33 -4.00
CA PRO A 291 -5.17 17.35 -2.97
C PRO A 291 -6.49 17.41 -2.19
N GLY A 292 -6.41 17.39 -0.85
CA GLY A 292 -7.61 17.42 0.00
C GLY A 292 -8.30 16.05 0.17
N SER A 293 -7.72 14.95 -0.32
CA SER A 293 -8.25 13.62 -0.06
C SER A 293 -8.26 13.29 1.43
N GLU A 294 -9.45 12.96 1.93
CA GLU A 294 -9.73 12.58 3.31
C GLU A 294 -10.38 11.20 3.37
N GLY A 295 -9.88 10.34 4.26
CA GLY A 295 -10.35 8.98 4.45
C GLY A 295 -9.22 8.08 4.92
N ALA A 296 -9.57 6.99 5.60
CA ALA A 296 -8.61 5.97 6.04
C ALA A 296 -8.76 4.66 5.24
N PHE A 297 -9.95 4.37 4.72
CA PHE A 297 -10.23 3.13 4.00
C PHE A 297 -11.10 3.37 2.77
N ILE A 298 -10.94 2.49 1.77
CA ILE A 298 -11.80 2.39 0.59
C ILE A 298 -12.44 1.00 0.55
N GLY A 299 -13.64 0.90 -0.03
CA GLY A 299 -14.50 -0.28 0.08
C GLY A 299 -15.46 -0.15 1.28
N ARG A 300 -15.57 1.04 1.87
CA ARG A 300 -16.41 1.29 3.05
C ARG A 300 -17.85 0.90 2.80
N LYS A 301 -18.44 1.29 1.67
CA LYS A 301 -19.84 0.95 1.37
C LYS A 301 -20.12 -0.55 1.34
N TRP A 302 -19.15 -1.38 0.98
CA TRP A 302 -19.32 -2.83 0.99
C TRP A 302 -19.22 -3.40 2.40
N ALA A 303 -18.24 -2.92 3.17
CA ALA A 303 -18.13 -3.26 4.59
C ALA A 303 -19.39 -2.83 5.36
N LEU A 304 -19.89 -1.61 5.15
CA LEU A 304 -21.09 -1.10 5.81
C LEU A 304 -22.39 -1.75 5.33
N GLY A 305 -22.43 -2.18 4.06
CA GLY A 305 -23.60 -2.77 3.43
C GLY A 305 -23.74 -4.28 3.62
N SER A 306 -22.86 -4.92 4.38
CA SER A 306 -22.85 -6.38 4.58
C SER A 306 -22.45 -6.76 6.01
N GLN A 307 -22.79 -7.98 6.41
CA GLN A 307 -22.30 -8.61 7.65
C GLN A 307 -21.24 -9.70 7.38
N CYS A 308 -20.82 -9.82 6.11
CA CYS A 308 -19.81 -10.74 5.64
C CYS A 308 -18.47 -10.59 6.40
N PRO A 309 -17.66 -11.65 6.50
CA PRO A 309 -16.26 -11.52 6.88
C PRO A 309 -15.53 -10.53 5.96
N VAL A 310 -14.50 -9.86 6.48
CA VAL A 310 -13.78 -8.80 5.76
C VAL A 310 -12.34 -9.21 5.50
N LEU A 311 -11.91 -9.19 4.25
CA LEU A 311 -10.48 -9.17 3.91
C LEU A 311 -10.00 -7.71 3.89
N LEU A 312 -9.14 -7.35 4.85
CA LEU A 312 -8.48 -6.06 4.97
C LEU A 312 -7.07 -6.13 4.37
N VAL A 313 -6.80 -5.30 3.36
CA VAL A 313 -5.51 -5.23 2.66
C VAL A 313 -4.89 -3.84 2.74
N GLU A 314 -3.57 -3.74 2.51
CA GLU A 314 -2.88 -2.46 2.38
C GLU A 314 -2.96 -1.90 0.95
N GLY A 315 -3.15 -0.59 0.84
CA GLY A 315 -3.10 0.15 -0.41
C GLY A 315 -4.42 0.16 -1.19
N VAL A 316 -4.73 1.30 -1.78
CA VAL A 316 -6.01 1.52 -2.50
C VAL A 316 -6.21 0.52 -3.65
N ILE A 317 -5.15 0.22 -4.42
CA ILE A 317 -5.22 -0.76 -5.51
C ILE A 317 -5.39 -2.20 -5.00
N GLY A 318 -4.96 -2.45 -3.76
CA GLY A 318 -5.16 -3.71 -3.06
C GLY A 318 -6.64 -4.09 -3.01
N LEU A 319 -7.58 -3.13 -3.06
CA LEU A 319 -9.00 -3.44 -3.16
C LEU A 319 -9.35 -4.23 -4.43
N VAL A 320 -8.76 -3.91 -5.58
CA VAL A 320 -8.98 -4.65 -6.83
C VAL A 320 -8.37 -6.05 -6.73
N GLU A 321 -7.19 -6.15 -6.11
CA GLU A 321 -6.47 -7.41 -5.91
C GLU A 321 -7.20 -8.33 -4.91
N ALA A 322 -7.78 -7.76 -3.86
CA ALA A 322 -8.64 -8.47 -2.91
C ALA A 322 -9.89 -9.04 -3.60
N ILE A 323 -10.55 -8.27 -4.47
CA ILE A 323 -11.68 -8.77 -5.26
C ILE A 323 -11.24 -9.90 -6.19
N ALA A 324 -10.06 -9.79 -6.83
CA ALA A 324 -9.52 -10.84 -7.65
C ALA A 324 -9.21 -12.11 -6.84
N ALA A 325 -8.66 -11.97 -5.62
CA ALA A 325 -8.44 -13.08 -4.70
C ALA A 325 -9.77 -13.77 -4.31
N LEU A 326 -10.83 -13.00 -4.02
CA LEU A 326 -12.18 -13.55 -3.76
C LEU A 326 -12.73 -14.32 -4.96
N MET A 327 -12.50 -13.84 -6.18
CA MET A 327 -12.95 -14.55 -7.38
C MET A 327 -12.24 -15.90 -7.56
N MET A 328 -10.95 -15.96 -7.21
CA MET A 328 -10.11 -17.16 -7.33
C MET A 328 -10.36 -18.15 -6.18
N ALA A 329 -10.71 -17.67 -4.99
CA ALA A 329 -11.07 -18.48 -3.84
C ALA A 329 -12.58 -18.76 -3.83
N ARG A 330 -13.00 -19.87 -4.44
CA ARG A 330 -14.43 -20.23 -4.62
C ARG A 330 -15.26 -20.18 -3.33
N ASP A 331 -14.67 -20.58 -2.21
CA ASP A 331 -15.34 -20.63 -0.92
C ASP A 331 -15.38 -19.27 -0.19
N ALA A 332 -14.86 -18.21 -0.82
CA ALA A 332 -14.78 -16.87 -0.24
C ALA A 332 -15.83 -15.89 -0.79
N LEU A 333 -16.77 -16.33 -1.64
CA LEU A 333 -17.75 -15.42 -2.27
C LEU A 333 -18.71 -14.75 -1.28
N ASP A 334 -18.77 -15.21 -0.03
CA ASP A 334 -19.50 -14.62 1.08
C ASP A 334 -18.67 -13.64 1.91
N TRP A 335 -17.46 -13.27 1.47
CA TRP A 335 -16.62 -12.24 2.06
C TRP A 335 -16.82 -10.88 1.38
N THR A 336 -16.37 -9.83 2.06
CA THR A 336 -16.22 -8.50 1.50
C THR A 336 -14.79 -8.00 1.64
N CYS A 337 -14.44 -6.93 0.94
CA CYS A 337 -13.08 -6.37 0.94
C CYS A 337 -13.07 -4.94 1.48
N LEU A 338 -12.00 -4.62 2.20
CA LEU A 338 -11.67 -3.29 2.66
C LEU A 338 -10.19 -3.04 2.41
N ALA A 339 -9.81 -1.84 1.98
CA ALA A 339 -8.40 -1.52 1.78
C ALA A 339 -8.02 -0.24 2.52
N ALA A 340 -6.92 -0.28 3.26
CA ALA A 340 -6.33 0.88 3.90
C ALA A 340 -5.69 1.79 2.83
N VAL A 341 -5.96 3.10 2.87
CA VAL A 341 -5.43 4.01 1.83
C VAL A 341 -3.93 4.29 1.99
N SER A 342 -3.35 3.94 3.15
CA SER A 342 -1.93 3.99 3.49
C SER A 342 -1.63 3.20 4.77
N ALA A 343 -0.36 2.90 5.05
CA ALA A 343 0.09 2.36 6.35
C ALA A 343 -0.28 3.22 7.58
N SER A 344 -0.54 4.52 7.37
CA SER A 344 -0.95 5.44 8.43
C SER A 344 -2.47 5.46 8.69
N SER A 345 -3.25 4.67 7.93
CA SER A 345 -4.70 4.60 8.08
C SER A 345 -5.06 4.08 9.46
N ARG A 346 -6.09 4.65 10.09
CA ARG A 346 -6.55 4.25 11.43
C ARG A 346 -8.08 4.24 11.43
N PHE A 347 -8.68 3.21 12.00
CA PHE A 347 -10.11 3.12 12.26
C PHE A 347 -10.59 4.18 13.26
N ALA A 348 -9.70 4.69 14.13
CA ALA A 348 -10.00 5.85 14.96
C ALA A 348 -10.44 7.09 14.16
N ARG A 349 -10.06 7.19 12.88
CA ARG A 349 -10.50 8.27 11.96
C ARG A 349 -11.84 7.97 11.28
N ASP A 350 -12.43 6.82 11.56
CA ASP A 350 -13.65 6.32 10.96
C ASP A 350 -14.45 5.44 11.96
N PRO A 351 -14.97 6.06 13.04
CA PRO A 351 -15.63 5.33 14.11
C PRO A 351 -16.89 4.59 13.66
N TYR A 352 -17.55 5.05 12.60
CA TYR A 352 -18.73 4.39 12.05
C TYR A 352 -18.37 3.06 11.38
N LEU A 353 -17.29 3.04 10.57
CA LEU A 353 -16.77 1.80 10.00
C LEU A 353 -16.30 0.85 11.10
N LEU A 354 -15.56 1.37 12.09
CA LEU A 354 -15.08 0.55 13.20
C LEU A 354 -16.24 -0.13 13.95
N HIS A 355 -17.29 0.62 14.25
CA HIS A 355 -18.48 0.08 14.89
C HIS A 355 -19.17 -0.98 14.02
N ALA A 356 -19.27 -0.77 12.71
CA ALA A 356 -19.86 -1.73 11.77
C ALA A 356 -19.03 -3.03 11.59
N LEU A 357 -17.79 -3.04 12.06
CA LEU A 357 -16.91 -4.22 12.07
C LEU A 357 -16.96 -4.99 13.40
N ALA A 358 -17.59 -4.44 14.44
CA ALA A 358 -17.73 -5.12 15.73
C ALA A 358 -18.43 -6.47 15.58
N GLY A 359 -17.89 -7.51 16.21
CA GLY A 359 -18.40 -8.89 16.15
C GLY A 359 -18.14 -9.64 14.84
N ARG A 360 -17.62 -8.98 13.81
CA ARG A 360 -17.32 -9.61 12.51
C ARG A 360 -15.92 -10.21 12.48
N LYS A 361 -15.75 -11.21 11.62
CA LYS A 361 -14.42 -11.73 11.28
C LYS A 361 -13.72 -10.74 10.33
N VAL A 362 -12.50 -10.35 10.69
CA VAL A 362 -11.65 -9.49 9.85
C VAL A 362 -10.30 -10.17 9.68
N HIS A 363 -9.95 -10.47 8.45
CA HIS A 363 -8.65 -10.99 8.09
C HIS A 363 -7.77 -9.86 7.55
N ILE A 364 -6.63 -9.61 8.20
CA ILE A 364 -5.66 -8.61 7.77
C ILE A 364 -4.52 -9.27 6.98
N VAL A 365 -4.33 -8.84 5.73
CA VAL A 365 -3.19 -9.20 4.87
C VAL A 365 -2.33 -7.95 4.64
N PRO A 366 -1.23 -7.78 5.38
CA PRO A 366 -0.32 -6.64 5.21
C PRO A 366 0.62 -6.80 4.02
N ASP A 367 1.20 -5.68 3.57
CA ASP A 367 2.38 -5.73 2.70
C ASP A 367 3.59 -6.29 3.47
N ALA A 368 4.43 -7.04 2.76
CA ALA A 368 5.68 -7.58 3.27
C ALA A 368 6.66 -6.45 3.59
N GLY A 369 6.83 -6.20 4.89
CA GLY A 369 7.85 -5.28 5.39
C GLY A 369 7.44 -4.64 6.71
N THR A 370 8.41 -4.02 7.38
CA THR A 370 8.21 -3.45 8.72
C THR A 370 7.01 -2.50 8.77
N THR A 371 6.86 -1.61 7.78
CA THR A 371 5.76 -0.65 7.72
C THR A 371 4.39 -1.30 7.63
N GLY A 372 4.23 -2.35 6.80
CA GLY A 372 2.95 -3.04 6.66
C GLY A 372 2.57 -3.81 7.93
N TRP A 373 3.54 -4.48 8.55
CA TRP A 373 3.35 -5.15 9.84
C TRP A 373 3.02 -4.19 10.99
N GLU A 374 3.66 -3.02 11.04
CA GLU A 374 3.34 -1.97 12.02
C GLU A 374 1.92 -1.42 11.82
N ALA A 375 1.50 -1.22 10.55
CA ALA A 375 0.15 -0.79 10.22
C ALA A 375 -0.89 -1.83 10.63
N ALA A 376 -0.66 -3.10 10.28
CA ALA A 376 -1.53 -4.21 10.66
C ALA A 376 -1.65 -4.39 12.17
N GLY A 377 -0.54 -4.24 12.92
CA GLY A 377 -0.58 -4.26 14.39
C GLY A 377 -1.46 -3.15 14.97
N ALA A 378 -1.45 -1.95 14.38
CA ALA A 378 -2.33 -0.86 14.81
C ALA A 378 -3.80 -1.17 14.48
N TRP A 379 -4.09 -1.72 13.29
CA TRP A 379 -5.45 -2.11 12.90
C TRP A 379 -5.99 -3.22 13.79
N LEU A 380 -5.18 -4.24 14.09
CA LEU A 380 -5.50 -5.34 14.98
C LEU A 380 -6.01 -4.82 16.33
N VAL A 381 -5.22 -3.95 16.98
CA VAL A 381 -5.57 -3.37 18.29
C VAL A 381 -6.89 -2.59 18.25
N GLU A 382 -7.10 -1.76 17.23
CA GLU A 382 -8.33 -0.96 17.11
C GLU A 382 -9.56 -1.85 16.86
N LEU A 383 -9.43 -2.86 16.00
CA LEU A 383 -10.50 -3.79 15.64
C LEU A 383 -10.88 -4.73 16.79
N GLU A 384 -9.89 -5.36 17.45
CA GLU A 384 -10.13 -6.21 18.63
C GLU A 384 -10.71 -5.38 19.78
N GLY A 385 -10.22 -4.15 19.97
CA GLY A 385 -10.77 -3.21 20.95
C GLY A 385 -12.24 -2.85 20.70
N ALA A 386 -12.69 -2.90 19.44
CA ALA A 386 -14.09 -2.73 19.05
C ALA A 386 -14.90 -4.04 19.06
N GLY A 387 -14.28 -5.18 19.40
CA GLY A 387 -14.92 -6.48 19.49
C GLY A 387 -14.99 -7.27 18.17
N ALA A 388 -14.21 -6.90 17.15
CA ALA A 388 -14.05 -7.72 15.95
C ALA A 388 -13.21 -8.98 16.25
N GLN A 389 -13.46 -10.06 15.51
CA GLN A 389 -12.64 -11.27 15.54
C GLN A 389 -11.56 -11.15 14.47
N VAL A 390 -10.34 -10.80 14.88
CA VAL A 390 -9.29 -10.46 13.92
C VAL A 390 -8.32 -11.62 13.74
N GLN A 391 -8.07 -11.96 12.48
CA GLN A 391 -7.01 -12.86 12.08
C GLN A 391 -5.94 -12.05 11.34
N LEU A 392 -4.73 -12.03 11.88
CA LEU A 392 -3.58 -11.43 11.21
C LEU A 392 -2.85 -12.55 10.47
N GLU A 393 -2.81 -12.46 9.13
CA GLU A 393 -2.04 -13.30 8.20
C GLU A 393 -1.69 -14.70 8.75
N PRO A 394 -2.59 -15.70 8.65
CA PRO A 394 -2.43 -17.01 9.28
C PRO A 394 -1.32 -17.84 8.68
N VAL A 395 -0.95 -17.52 7.43
CA VAL A 395 0.15 -18.13 6.70
C VAL A 395 0.97 -17.00 6.10
N PRO A 396 2.30 -16.99 6.25
CA PRO A 396 3.14 -15.97 5.63
C PRO A 396 2.93 -15.90 4.12
N LEU A 397 3.02 -14.70 3.55
CA LEU A 397 3.10 -14.49 2.11
C LEU A 397 4.13 -15.45 1.49
N PRO A 398 3.81 -16.08 0.35
CA PRO A 398 4.76 -16.94 -0.36
C PRO A 398 6.06 -16.18 -0.64
N VAL A 399 7.22 -16.86 -0.52
CA VAL A 399 8.57 -16.25 -0.47
C VAL A 399 8.85 -15.22 -1.57
N ALA A 400 8.21 -15.38 -2.74
CA ALA A 400 8.39 -14.50 -3.89
C ALA A 400 7.35 -13.36 -4.00
N CYS A 401 6.50 -13.17 -3.00
CA CYS A 401 5.40 -12.21 -2.97
C CYS A 401 5.63 -11.16 -1.90
N LYS A 402 5.41 -9.89 -2.27
CA LYS A 402 5.51 -8.75 -1.35
C LYS A 402 4.17 -8.26 -0.84
N ASP A 403 3.09 -8.63 -1.49
CA ASP A 403 1.74 -8.21 -1.18
C ASP A 403 0.75 -9.22 -1.79
N LEU A 404 -0.54 -9.05 -1.50
CA LEU A 404 -1.60 -9.87 -2.10
C LEU A 404 -1.63 -9.74 -3.63
N GLY A 405 -1.28 -8.56 -4.16
CA GLY A 405 -1.20 -8.30 -5.59
C GLY A 405 -0.19 -9.22 -6.30
N ASP A 406 0.97 -9.46 -5.70
CA ASP A 406 1.96 -10.40 -6.22
C ASP A 406 1.42 -11.85 -6.26
N VAL A 407 0.70 -12.28 -5.22
CA VAL A 407 0.07 -13.61 -5.17
C VAL A 407 -0.93 -13.76 -6.32
N VAL A 408 -1.91 -12.84 -6.39
CA VAL A 408 -2.97 -12.86 -7.40
C VAL A 408 -2.38 -12.80 -8.82
N SER A 409 -1.41 -11.91 -9.05
CA SER A 409 -0.73 -11.78 -10.35
C SER A 409 -0.02 -13.06 -10.77
N ARG A 410 0.64 -13.75 -9.83
CA ARG A 410 1.34 -15.02 -10.12
C ARG A 410 0.39 -16.17 -10.35
N VAL A 411 -0.74 -16.22 -9.65
CA VAL A 411 -1.82 -17.18 -9.93
C VAL A 411 -2.40 -16.91 -11.32
N TYR A 412 -2.76 -15.65 -11.60
CA TYR A 412 -3.41 -15.25 -12.85
C TYR A 412 -2.55 -15.45 -14.11
N GLN A 413 -1.23 -15.52 -13.98
CA GLN A 413 -0.33 -15.90 -15.09
C GLN A 413 -0.64 -17.28 -15.68
N ASN A 414 -1.38 -18.12 -14.95
CA ASN A 414 -1.79 -19.45 -15.39
C ASN A 414 -3.20 -19.46 -16.02
N ALA A 415 -3.80 -18.29 -16.25
CA ALA A 415 -5.14 -18.17 -16.81
C ALA A 415 -5.22 -18.70 -18.25
N SER A 416 -6.36 -19.30 -18.58
CA SER A 416 -6.72 -19.83 -19.89
C SER A 416 -8.05 -19.19 -20.33
N PRO A 417 -8.28 -19.01 -21.64
CA PRO A 417 -9.60 -18.59 -22.16
C PRO A 417 -10.76 -19.51 -21.73
N ASP A 418 -10.47 -20.76 -21.38
CA ASP A 418 -11.47 -21.76 -20.97
C ASP A 418 -11.79 -21.73 -19.46
N ASP A 419 -11.16 -20.83 -18.69
CA ASP A 419 -11.43 -20.73 -17.26
C ASP A 419 -12.86 -20.24 -16.98
N ASP A 420 -13.45 -20.79 -15.92
CA ASP A 420 -14.75 -20.35 -15.44
C ASP A 420 -14.67 -18.96 -14.80
N ILE A 421 -15.83 -18.40 -14.45
CA ILE A 421 -15.93 -17.07 -13.82
C ILE A 421 -15.22 -17.00 -12.45
N HIS A 422 -14.88 -18.15 -11.87
CA HIS A 422 -14.17 -18.30 -10.59
C HIS A 422 -12.70 -18.69 -10.78
N PHE A 423 -12.21 -18.68 -12.03
CA PHE A 423 -10.83 -18.97 -12.39
C PHE A 423 -10.29 -20.28 -11.76
N GLN A 424 -11.15 -21.28 -11.54
CA GLN A 424 -10.74 -22.50 -10.84
C GLN A 424 -9.70 -23.29 -11.62
N GLY A 425 -9.81 -23.32 -12.95
CA GLY A 425 -8.76 -23.88 -13.81
C GLY A 425 -7.43 -23.14 -13.65
N CYS A 426 -7.46 -21.80 -13.61
CA CYS A 426 -6.27 -20.96 -13.38
C CYS A 426 -5.61 -21.30 -12.04
N VAL A 427 -6.40 -21.39 -10.98
CA VAL A 427 -5.93 -21.69 -9.62
C VAL A 427 -5.34 -23.10 -9.55
N GLN A 428 -5.97 -24.09 -10.18
CA GLN A 428 -5.47 -25.47 -10.22
C GLN A 428 -4.12 -25.58 -10.95
N ARG A 429 -3.89 -24.76 -11.98
CA ARG A 429 -2.61 -24.72 -12.72
C ARG A 429 -1.52 -23.91 -12.02
N ALA A 430 -1.87 -23.11 -11.01
CA ALA A 430 -0.90 -22.32 -10.28
C ALA A 430 -0.05 -23.18 -9.32
N PRO A 431 1.18 -22.73 -9.00
CA PRO A 431 2.01 -23.34 -7.95
C PRO A 431 1.26 -23.59 -6.64
N ASP A 432 1.60 -24.70 -5.99
CA ASP A 432 0.89 -25.19 -4.80
C ASP A 432 0.90 -24.18 -3.65
N ASP A 433 2.03 -23.50 -3.41
CA ASP A 433 2.18 -22.49 -2.37
C ASP A 433 1.23 -21.29 -2.56
N LEU A 434 1.03 -20.84 -3.81
CA LEU A 434 0.10 -19.75 -4.12
C LEU A 434 -1.35 -20.20 -3.97
N ARG A 435 -1.66 -21.42 -4.41
CA ARG A 435 -3.01 -22.00 -4.34
C ARG A 435 -3.43 -22.24 -2.89
N GLU A 436 -2.54 -22.80 -2.08
CA GLU A 436 -2.76 -23.04 -0.65
C GLU A 436 -2.90 -21.71 0.08
N TYR A 437 -2.05 -20.72 -0.21
CA TYR A 437 -2.18 -19.39 0.38
C TYR A 437 -3.56 -18.77 0.12
N LEU A 438 -4.04 -18.77 -1.14
CA LEU A 438 -5.38 -18.24 -1.46
C LEU A 438 -6.50 -18.97 -0.72
N LYS A 439 -6.36 -20.28 -0.50
CA LYS A 439 -7.33 -21.05 0.29
C LYS A 439 -7.28 -20.66 1.76
N ASP A 440 -6.08 -20.57 2.32
CA ASP A 440 -5.87 -20.37 3.75
C ASP A 440 -6.24 -18.95 4.20
N ILE A 441 -6.08 -17.94 3.34
CA ILE A 441 -6.51 -16.58 3.69
C ILE A 441 -8.03 -16.41 3.81
N PHE A 442 -8.82 -17.35 3.28
CA PHE A 442 -10.27 -17.35 3.42
C PHE A 442 -10.78 -18.53 4.26
N ALA A 443 -9.89 -19.34 4.82
CA ALA A 443 -10.28 -20.38 5.75
C ALA A 443 -10.85 -19.73 7.02
N LEU A 444 -12.14 -19.95 7.26
CA LEU A 444 -12.79 -19.55 8.50
C LEU A 444 -12.23 -20.43 9.63
N ALA A 445 -11.33 -19.87 10.43
CA ALA A 445 -10.96 -20.46 11.72
C ALA A 445 -12.17 -20.52 12.67
#